data_AF-A3JAT1-F1
#
_entry.id   AF-A3JAT1-F1
#
_cell.length_a   1.000
_cell.length_b   1.000
_cell.length_c   1.000
_cell.angle_alpha   90.00
_cell.angle_beta   90.00
_cell.angle_gamma   90.00
#
_symmetry.space_group_name_H-M   'P 1'
#
loop_
_entity.id
_entity.type
_entity.pdbx_description
1 polymer ?
#
loop_
_entity_poly.entity_id
_entity_poly.type
_entity_poly.pdbx_seq_one_letter_code
_entity_poly.pdbx_strand_id
1 'polypeptide(L)'
;MSYKERLTILHEAEINDLYGIPSLSLEGKRVSFALNDPEQDVIKSIRNRNHKCYAIALLGYFKIKPIQHNPPYKELQEDLTFIAEEYFAKFKVPRFSVSRMQKARIYDKILNLQGFKTWDAKQHQEPLISYLQKVAKSWIEPRFLFDACTEYLARNHIAIPKYTVLQRIISQVIKQERKRLSDTLKATISADLAEKLADLVDGESTLTVKELKQAAKSFMFQSWRKS
;
A
#
# COMPACT_ATOMS: atom_id res chain seq x y z
N MET A 1 25.10 3.27 -14.38
CA MET A 1 23.86 2.70 -13.78
C MET A 1 22.90 3.86 -13.56
N SER A 2 21.80 3.92 -14.32
CA SER A 2 20.82 5.02 -14.22
C SER A 2 19.97 4.81 -12.97
N TYR A 3 20.08 5.73 -12.00
CA TYR A 3 19.13 5.82 -10.90
C TYR A 3 17.80 6.25 -11.50
N LYS A 4 16.93 5.28 -11.78
CA LYS A 4 15.51 5.56 -12.04
C LYS A 4 14.95 6.17 -10.76
N GLU A 5 14.64 7.47 -10.81
CA GLU A 5 13.88 8.14 -9.77
C GLU A 5 12.64 7.29 -9.47
N ARG A 6 12.59 6.77 -8.24
CA ARG A 6 11.45 5.95 -7.80
C ARG A 6 10.29 6.91 -7.60
N LEU A 7 9.13 6.54 -8.14
CA LEU A 7 7.90 7.31 -8.02
C LEU A 7 7.60 7.60 -6.54
N THR A 8 7.65 8.87 -6.13
CA THR A 8 7.21 9.28 -4.80
C THR A 8 5.68 9.29 -4.78
N ILE A 9 5.10 8.35 -4.03
CA ILE A 9 3.64 8.20 -3.88
C ILE A 9 3.17 8.85 -2.58
N LEU A 10 3.88 8.54 -1.50
CA LEU A 10 3.72 9.09 -0.17
C LEU A 10 4.99 9.82 0.26
N HIS A 11 4.83 10.86 1.06
CA HIS A 11 5.92 11.53 1.75
C HIS A 11 6.44 10.69 2.92
N GLU A 12 7.67 10.96 3.38
CA GLU A 12 8.30 10.19 4.47
C GLU A 12 7.47 10.16 5.75
N ALA A 13 6.82 11.28 6.09
CA ALA A 13 5.93 11.37 7.26
C ALA A 13 4.72 10.43 7.13
N GLU A 14 4.13 10.32 5.94
CA GLU A 14 2.99 9.42 5.69
C GLU A 14 3.42 7.95 5.69
N ILE A 15 4.60 7.65 5.15
CA ILE A 15 5.19 6.30 5.21
C ILE A 15 5.43 5.93 6.67
N ASN A 16 5.97 6.84 7.47
CA ASN A 16 6.21 6.61 8.89
C ASN A 16 4.90 6.47 9.68
N ASP A 17 3.87 7.27 9.38
CA ASP A 17 2.55 7.10 9.98
C ASP A 17 1.98 5.71 9.67
N LEU A 18 2.11 5.24 8.41
CA LEU A 18 1.56 3.97 7.98
C LEU A 18 2.34 2.76 8.53
N TYR A 19 3.66 2.77 8.47
CA TYR A 19 4.51 1.60 8.79
C TYR A 19 5.24 1.68 10.13
N GLY A 20 5.28 2.85 10.75
CA GLY A 20 5.82 3.05 12.09
C GLY A 20 4.95 2.38 13.14
N ILE A 21 5.52 2.21 14.34
CA ILE A 21 4.75 1.70 15.48
C ILE A 21 3.74 2.77 15.91
N PRO A 22 2.45 2.43 16.05
CA PRO A 22 1.44 3.37 16.52
C PRO A 22 1.82 3.98 17.87
N SER A 23 1.87 5.31 17.95
CA SER A 23 2.00 6.00 19.23
C SER A 23 0.63 6.04 19.92
N LEU A 24 0.46 5.25 20.96
CA LEU A 24 -0.83 5.07 21.64
C LEU A 24 -0.89 5.85 22.95
N SER A 25 -1.97 6.60 23.13
CA SER A 25 -2.35 7.15 24.44
C SER A 25 -2.66 6.01 25.42
N LEU A 26 -2.72 6.30 26.73
CA LEU A 26 -3.08 5.28 27.73
C LEU A 26 -4.42 4.58 27.42
N GLU A 27 -5.42 5.35 26.99
CA GLU A 27 -6.72 4.82 26.57
C GLU A 27 -6.59 4.00 25.28
N GLY A 28 -5.82 4.49 24.31
CA GLY A 28 -5.49 3.74 23.09
C GLY A 28 -4.82 2.40 23.36
N LYS A 29 -3.91 2.33 24.35
CA LYS A 29 -3.27 1.07 24.79
C LYS A 29 -4.28 0.11 25.40
N ARG A 30 -5.17 0.58 26.27
CA ARG A 30 -6.24 -0.24 26.87
C ARG A 30 -7.13 -0.89 25.82
N VAL A 31 -7.56 -0.11 24.81
CA VAL A 31 -8.40 -0.62 23.73
C VAL A 31 -7.62 -1.56 22.81
N SER A 32 -6.43 -1.15 22.37
CA SER A 32 -5.68 -1.91 21.36
C SER A 32 -5.12 -3.23 21.90
N PHE A 33 -4.73 -3.27 23.18
CA PHE A 33 -4.17 -4.45 23.82
C PHE A 33 -5.19 -5.29 24.59
N ALA A 34 -6.48 -4.91 24.58
CA ALA A 34 -7.55 -5.76 25.09
C ALA A 34 -7.64 -7.06 24.29
N LEU A 35 -7.75 -8.18 25.00
CA LEU A 35 -7.87 -9.51 24.42
C LEU A 35 -9.31 -10.03 24.60
N ASN A 36 -9.91 -10.52 23.51
CA ASN A 36 -11.11 -11.36 23.60
C ASN A 36 -10.75 -12.82 23.93
N ASP A 37 -11.74 -13.68 24.16
CA ASP A 37 -11.49 -15.07 24.58
C ASP A 37 -10.62 -15.86 23.58
N PRO A 38 -10.91 -15.86 22.24
CA PRO A 38 -10.04 -16.52 21.27
C PRO A 38 -8.60 -16.02 21.27
N GLU A 39 -8.41 -14.69 21.37
CA GLU A 39 -7.08 -14.09 21.44
C GLU A 39 -6.35 -14.51 22.72
N GLN A 40 -7.05 -14.52 23.85
CA GLN A 40 -6.48 -14.91 25.13
C GLN A 40 -6.00 -16.36 25.11
N ASP A 41 -6.75 -17.28 24.49
CA ASP A 41 -6.37 -18.68 24.36
C ASP A 41 -5.13 -18.88 23.48
N VAL A 42 -5.05 -18.15 22.37
CA VAL A 42 -3.86 -18.15 21.52
C VAL A 42 -2.65 -17.58 22.27
N ILE A 43 -2.80 -16.50 23.04
CA ILE A 43 -1.72 -15.94 23.87
C ILE A 43 -1.30 -16.93 24.96
N LYS A 44 -2.23 -17.63 25.61
CA LYS A 44 -1.94 -18.65 26.62
C LYS A 44 -1.08 -19.79 26.05
N SER A 45 -1.27 -20.16 24.78
CA SER A 45 -0.49 -21.20 24.09
C SER A 45 1.01 -20.88 23.92
N ILE A 46 1.40 -19.60 24.03
CA ILE A 46 2.80 -19.18 23.92
C ILE A 46 3.51 -19.44 25.25
N ARG A 47 4.58 -20.25 25.28
CA ARG A 47 5.24 -20.64 26.54
C ARG A 47 5.96 -19.48 27.26
N ASN A 48 6.70 -18.66 26.53
CA ASN A 48 7.54 -17.62 27.11
C ASN A 48 6.74 -16.33 27.38
N ARG A 49 6.78 -15.81 28.60
CA ARG A 49 6.06 -14.59 29.01
C ARG A 49 6.48 -13.34 28.22
N ASN A 50 7.77 -13.17 27.92
CA ASN A 50 8.25 -12.08 27.06
C ASN A 50 7.59 -12.14 25.68
N HIS A 51 7.47 -13.35 25.13
CA HIS A 51 6.84 -13.55 23.83
C HIS A 51 5.32 -13.37 23.89
N LYS A 52 4.67 -13.60 25.04
CA LYS A 52 3.26 -13.23 25.23
C LYS A 52 3.09 -11.72 25.15
N CYS A 53 3.87 -10.94 25.91
CA CYS A 53 3.82 -9.48 25.84
C CYS A 53 4.09 -8.97 24.43
N TYR A 54 5.09 -9.54 23.76
CA TYR A 54 5.41 -9.21 22.36
C TYR A 54 4.25 -9.52 21.40
N ALA A 55 3.62 -10.70 21.55
CA ALA A 55 2.51 -11.10 20.71
C ALA A 55 1.26 -10.23 20.94
N ILE A 56 0.97 -9.83 22.18
CA ILE A 56 -0.11 -8.88 22.50
C ILE A 56 0.15 -7.52 21.85
N ALA A 57 1.38 -7.00 21.94
CA ALA A 57 1.74 -5.74 21.31
C ALA A 57 1.54 -5.79 19.79
N LEU A 58 2.10 -6.82 19.14
CA LEU A 58 1.97 -7.00 17.69
C LEU A 58 0.51 -7.20 17.25
N LEU A 59 -0.28 -7.94 18.03
CA LEU A 59 -1.71 -8.11 17.78
C LEU A 59 -2.43 -6.77 17.85
N GLY A 60 -2.17 -5.97 18.89
CA GLY A 60 -2.78 -4.64 19.05
C GLY A 60 -2.45 -3.70 17.89
N TYR A 61 -1.19 -3.65 17.45
CA TYR A 61 -0.83 -2.85 16.28
C TYR A 61 -1.48 -3.36 15.00
N PHE A 62 -1.54 -4.68 14.83
CA PHE A 62 -2.16 -5.30 13.65
C PHE A 62 -3.66 -5.00 13.53
N LYS A 63 -4.36 -4.90 14.66
CA LYS A 63 -5.78 -4.47 14.72
C LYS A 63 -5.98 -3.03 14.23
N ILE A 64 -5.00 -2.15 14.43
CA ILE A 64 -5.05 -0.75 13.99
C ILE A 64 -4.74 -0.67 12.49
N LYS A 65 -3.61 -1.26 12.07
CA LYS A 65 -3.17 -1.32 10.67
C LYS A 65 -2.68 -2.75 10.41
N PRO A 66 -3.24 -3.49 9.41
CA PRO A 66 -2.90 -4.90 9.18
C PRO A 66 -1.53 -5.05 8.49
N ILE A 67 -0.49 -4.60 9.17
CA ILE A 67 0.91 -4.57 8.75
C ILE A 67 1.71 -5.47 9.69
N GLN A 68 2.58 -6.28 9.12
CA GLN A 68 3.51 -7.08 9.91
C GLN A 68 4.74 -6.24 10.28
N HIS A 69 4.64 -5.54 11.41
CA HIS A 69 5.75 -4.78 11.98
C HIS A 69 6.92 -5.67 12.43
N ASN A 70 8.14 -5.13 12.37
CA ASN A 70 9.32 -5.76 12.95
C ASN A 70 10.06 -4.78 13.87
N PRO A 71 9.41 -4.33 14.96
CA PRO A 71 9.94 -3.27 15.79
C PRO A 71 11.20 -3.69 16.56
N PRO A 72 12.16 -2.76 16.74
CA PRO A 72 13.20 -2.92 17.74
C PRO A 72 12.61 -2.83 19.15
N TYR A 73 13.27 -3.45 20.14
CA TYR A 73 12.82 -3.44 21.53
C TYR A 73 12.58 -2.03 22.09
N LYS A 74 13.42 -1.06 21.71
CA LYS A 74 13.36 0.32 22.21
C LYS A 74 12.01 0.99 21.92
N GLU A 75 11.42 0.73 20.75
CA GLU A 75 10.12 1.29 20.36
C GLU A 75 8.95 0.67 21.12
N LEU A 76 9.13 -0.52 21.69
CA LEU A 76 8.07 -1.28 22.36
C LEU A 76 8.13 -1.17 23.88
N GLN A 77 9.17 -0.55 24.45
CA GLN A 77 9.46 -0.66 25.87
C GLN A 77 8.27 -0.21 26.74
N GLU A 78 7.65 0.92 26.41
CA GLU A 78 6.50 1.44 27.13
C GLU A 78 5.27 0.53 27.01
N ASP A 79 4.99 0.03 25.80
CA ASP A 79 3.85 -0.82 25.53
C ASP A 79 4.01 -2.21 26.17
N LEU A 80 5.22 -2.78 26.12
CA LEU A 80 5.54 -4.04 26.79
C LEU A 80 5.42 -3.91 28.32
N THR A 81 5.78 -2.75 28.87
CA THR A 81 5.63 -2.47 30.30
C THR A 81 4.16 -2.41 30.68
N PHE A 82 3.36 -1.64 29.94
CA PHE A 82 1.91 -1.55 30.12
C PHE A 82 1.24 -2.94 30.03
N ILE A 83 1.55 -3.72 29.00
CA ILE A 83 1.00 -5.07 28.80
C ILE A 83 1.41 -6.01 29.95
N ALA A 84 2.64 -5.89 30.46
CA ALA A 84 3.10 -6.69 31.58
C ALA A 84 2.33 -6.40 32.86
N GLU A 85 2.08 -5.12 33.14
CA GLU A 85 1.30 -4.68 34.29
C GLU A 85 -0.15 -5.15 34.21
N GLU A 86 -0.75 -5.09 33.02
CA GLU A 86 -2.15 -5.47 32.79
C GLU A 86 -2.37 -7.00 32.88
N TYR A 87 -1.51 -7.80 32.25
CA TYR A 87 -1.77 -9.24 32.06
C TYR A 87 -0.91 -10.17 32.92
N PHE A 88 0.19 -9.68 33.50
CA PHE A 88 1.18 -10.52 34.17
C PHE A 88 1.57 -9.92 35.52
N ALA A 89 0.75 -10.16 36.54
CA ALA A 89 1.01 -9.69 37.90
C ALA A 89 2.43 -10.03 38.38
N LYS A 90 3.11 -9.01 38.95
CA LYS A 90 4.50 -9.10 39.46
C LYS A 90 5.55 -9.44 38.40
N PHE A 91 5.27 -9.22 37.11
CA PHE A 91 6.22 -9.43 36.03
C PHE A 91 6.74 -8.10 35.49
N LYS A 92 8.07 -7.97 35.41
CA LYS A 92 8.73 -6.89 34.68
C LYS A 92 9.38 -7.48 33.45
N VAL A 93 9.04 -6.95 32.27
CA VAL A 93 9.58 -7.44 31.00
C VAL A 93 11.07 -7.05 30.92
N PRO A 94 12.00 -8.02 30.93
CA PRO A 94 13.41 -7.73 30.70
C PRO A 94 13.63 -7.37 29.23
N ARG A 95 14.82 -6.86 28.90
CA ARG A 95 15.24 -6.78 27.49
C ARG A 95 15.39 -8.19 26.92
N PHE A 96 14.78 -8.44 25.76
CA PHE A 96 14.88 -9.72 25.05
C PHE A 96 14.97 -9.50 23.54
N SER A 97 15.37 -10.56 22.84
CA SER A 97 15.29 -10.65 21.38
C SER A 97 14.34 -11.77 20.99
N VAL A 98 13.67 -11.60 19.86
CA VAL A 98 12.81 -12.63 19.26
C VAL A 98 13.43 -13.02 17.94
N SER A 99 13.71 -14.31 17.76
CA SER A 99 14.30 -14.80 16.52
C SER A 99 13.32 -14.65 15.35
N ARG A 100 13.83 -14.60 14.11
CA ARG A 100 12.99 -14.50 12.91
C ARG A 100 11.93 -15.60 12.85
N MET A 101 12.29 -16.83 13.21
CA MET A 101 11.37 -17.97 13.23
C MET A 101 10.28 -17.83 14.31
N GLN A 102 10.63 -17.31 15.49
CA GLN A 102 9.66 -17.04 16.55
C GLN A 102 8.68 -15.93 16.15
N LYS A 103 9.17 -14.85 15.52
CA LYS A 103 8.33 -13.78 14.99
C LYS A 103 7.37 -14.29 13.92
N ALA A 104 7.84 -15.13 13.00
CA ALA A 104 6.99 -15.76 11.99
C ALA A 104 5.85 -16.55 12.64
N ARG A 105 6.15 -17.42 13.62
CA ARG A 105 5.12 -18.19 14.34
C ARG A 105 4.12 -17.32 15.10
N ILE A 106 4.56 -16.20 15.66
CA ILE A 106 3.67 -15.23 16.32
C ILE A 106 2.75 -14.58 15.29
N TYR A 107 3.29 -14.17 14.14
CA TYR A 107 2.47 -13.62 13.07
C TYR A 107 1.50 -14.62 12.46
N ASP A 108 1.88 -15.88 12.28
CA ASP A 108 0.97 -16.93 11.80
C ASP A 108 -0.25 -17.03 12.73
N LYS A 109 -0.02 -16.97 14.05
CA LYS A 109 -1.10 -16.94 15.06
C LYS A 109 -1.97 -15.68 14.94
N ILE A 110 -1.37 -14.50 14.80
CA ILE A 110 -2.09 -13.22 14.67
C ILE A 110 -2.93 -13.19 13.38
N LEU A 111 -2.34 -13.59 12.26
CA LEU A 111 -3.00 -13.66 10.96
C LEU A 111 -4.21 -14.59 11.02
N ASN A 112 -4.05 -15.79 11.59
CA ASN A 112 -5.14 -16.74 11.77
C ASN A 112 -6.25 -16.19 12.69
N LEU A 113 -5.89 -15.51 13.78
CA LEU A 113 -6.87 -14.88 14.69
C LEU A 113 -7.71 -13.81 13.99
N GLN A 114 -7.08 -13.01 13.13
CA GLN A 114 -7.75 -11.88 12.47
C GLN A 114 -8.34 -12.26 11.10
N GLY A 115 -8.19 -13.52 10.65
CA GLY A 115 -8.64 -13.97 9.34
C GLY A 115 -7.83 -13.40 8.17
N PHE A 116 -6.61 -12.93 8.41
CA PHE A 116 -5.73 -12.35 7.40
C PHE A 116 -4.76 -13.37 6.81
N LYS A 117 -4.34 -13.13 5.57
CA LYS A 117 -3.27 -13.85 4.88
C LYS A 117 -2.03 -12.97 4.79
N THR A 118 -0.86 -13.61 4.85
CA THR A 118 0.40 -12.92 4.55
C THR A 118 0.45 -12.49 3.09
N TRP A 119 1.14 -11.40 2.78
CA TRP A 119 1.39 -11.04 1.39
C TRP A 119 2.34 -12.05 0.72
N ASP A 120 1.84 -12.78 -0.28
CA ASP A 120 2.62 -13.60 -1.20
C ASP A 120 2.61 -12.98 -2.60
N ALA A 121 3.78 -12.59 -3.10
CA ALA A 121 3.91 -11.99 -4.43
C ALA A 121 3.48 -12.95 -5.56
N LYS A 122 3.67 -14.27 -5.41
CA LYS A 122 3.28 -15.23 -6.45
C LYS A 122 1.76 -15.34 -6.59
N GLN A 123 1.05 -15.23 -5.47
CA GLN A 123 -0.40 -15.41 -5.44
C GLN A 123 -1.16 -14.10 -5.61
N HIS A 124 -0.65 -13.00 -5.02
CA HIS A 124 -1.41 -11.77 -4.87
C HIS A 124 -0.99 -10.65 -5.83
N GLN A 125 0.22 -10.69 -6.39
CA GLN A 125 0.72 -9.59 -7.21
C GLN A 125 -0.04 -9.43 -8.53
N GLU A 126 -0.23 -10.53 -9.28
CA GLU A 126 -0.91 -10.47 -10.59
C GLU A 126 -2.40 -10.09 -10.48
N PRO A 127 -3.19 -10.65 -9.54
CA PRO A 127 -4.56 -10.19 -9.32
C PRO A 127 -4.65 -8.72 -8.93
N LEU A 128 -3.75 -8.24 -8.07
CA LEU A 128 -3.71 -6.84 -7.67
C LEU A 128 -3.34 -5.91 -8.83
N ILE A 129 -2.34 -6.27 -9.65
CA ILE A 129 -2.00 -5.50 -10.86
C ILE A 129 -3.19 -5.44 -11.81
N SER A 130 -3.86 -6.57 -12.04
CA SER A 130 -5.03 -6.65 -12.93
C SER A 130 -6.18 -5.78 -12.43
N TYR A 131 -6.40 -5.72 -11.12
CA TYR A 131 -7.37 -4.81 -10.50
C TYR A 131 -6.97 -3.34 -10.71
N LEU A 132 -5.72 -2.99 -10.38
CA LEU A 132 -5.23 -1.61 -10.50
C LEU A 132 -5.18 -1.12 -11.94
N GLN A 133 -4.93 -1.99 -12.93
CA GLN A 133 -5.02 -1.64 -14.35
C GLN A 133 -6.45 -1.24 -14.75
N LYS A 134 -7.48 -1.88 -14.20
CA LYS A 134 -8.88 -1.48 -14.45
C LYS A 134 -9.16 -0.10 -13.82
N VAL A 135 -8.69 0.12 -12.60
CA VAL A 135 -8.82 1.40 -11.88
C VAL A 135 -8.07 2.53 -12.59
N ALA A 136 -6.87 2.25 -13.10
CA ALA A 136 -6.03 3.23 -13.79
C ALA A 136 -6.65 3.78 -15.08
N LYS A 137 -7.60 3.06 -15.70
CA LYS A 137 -8.35 3.59 -16.86
C LYS A 137 -9.17 4.83 -16.53
N SER A 138 -9.58 4.98 -15.26
CA SER A 138 -10.32 6.14 -14.79
C SER A 138 -9.38 7.28 -14.38
N TRP A 139 -8.34 6.99 -13.61
CA TRP A 139 -7.43 8.01 -13.08
C TRP A 139 -6.04 7.43 -12.77
N ILE A 140 -4.98 8.04 -13.33
CA ILE A 140 -3.58 7.56 -13.26
C ILE A 140 -2.77 8.43 -12.29
N GLU A 141 -3.32 8.68 -11.10
CA GLU A 141 -2.65 9.44 -10.05
C GLU A 141 -2.11 8.47 -8.98
N PRO A 142 -0.84 8.61 -8.55
CA PRO A 142 -0.21 7.64 -7.66
C PRO A 142 -0.94 7.43 -6.32
N ARG A 143 -1.45 8.50 -5.68
CA ARG A 143 -2.14 8.43 -4.39
C ARG A 143 -3.47 7.70 -4.52
N PHE A 144 -4.24 8.02 -5.54
CA PHE A 144 -5.47 7.31 -5.87
C PHE A 144 -5.24 5.80 -6.08
N LEU A 145 -4.20 5.43 -6.82
CA LEU A 145 -3.85 4.01 -7.02
C LEU A 145 -3.34 3.35 -5.73
N PHE A 146 -2.70 4.11 -4.84
CA PHE A 146 -2.30 3.64 -3.52
C PHE A 146 -3.51 3.33 -2.64
N ASP A 147 -4.49 4.23 -2.59
CA ASP A 147 -5.70 4.04 -1.78
C ASP A 147 -6.55 2.88 -2.34
N ALA A 148 -6.66 2.76 -3.67
CA ALA A 148 -7.30 1.60 -4.29
C ALA A 148 -6.56 0.28 -3.98
N CYS A 149 -5.24 0.32 -3.86
CA CYS A 149 -4.42 -0.82 -3.52
C CYS A 149 -4.62 -1.26 -2.06
N THR A 150 -4.58 -0.33 -1.10
CA THR A 150 -4.83 -0.64 0.31
C THR A 150 -6.24 -1.14 0.54
N GLU A 151 -7.22 -0.56 -0.16
CA GLU A 151 -8.61 -1.02 -0.14
C GLU A 151 -8.75 -2.46 -0.68
N TYR A 152 -8.11 -2.78 -1.80
CA TYR A 152 -8.10 -4.14 -2.35
C TYR A 152 -7.52 -5.15 -1.35
N LEU A 153 -6.41 -4.80 -0.71
CA LEU A 153 -5.77 -5.67 0.29
C LEU A 153 -6.67 -5.90 1.50
N ALA A 154 -7.32 -4.85 2.01
CA ALA A 154 -8.24 -4.94 3.12
C ALA A 154 -9.44 -5.84 2.80
N ARG A 155 -10.08 -5.64 1.63
CA ARG A 155 -11.22 -6.45 1.17
C ARG A 155 -10.89 -7.94 1.06
N ASN A 156 -9.67 -8.26 0.63
CA ASN A 156 -9.21 -9.64 0.49
C ASN A 156 -8.56 -10.22 1.75
N HIS A 157 -8.58 -9.47 2.86
CA HIS A 157 -7.92 -9.83 4.12
C HIS A 157 -6.44 -10.20 3.91
N ILE A 158 -5.71 -9.38 3.15
CA ILE A 158 -4.28 -9.57 2.90
C ILE A 158 -3.52 -8.50 3.69
N ALA A 159 -2.54 -8.92 4.48
CA ALA A 159 -1.68 -8.00 5.21
C ALA A 159 -0.94 -7.06 4.26
N ILE A 160 -0.88 -5.78 4.60
CA ILE A 160 -0.29 -4.75 3.76
C ILE A 160 1.23 -5.01 3.66
N PRO A 161 1.79 -5.22 2.46
CA PRO A 161 3.21 -5.44 2.28
C PRO A 161 3.99 -4.15 2.52
N LYS A 162 5.32 -4.27 2.55
CA LYS A 162 6.22 -3.11 2.66
C LYS A 162 5.93 -2.07 1.56
N TYR A 163 6.11 -0.80 1.89
CA TYR A 163 5.88 0.31 0.97
C TYR A 163 6.55 0.13 -0.40
N THR A 164 7.80 -0.37 -0.42
CA THR A 164 8.54 -0.61 -1.65
C THR A 164 7.89 -1.61 -2.60
N VAL A 165 7.11 -2.56 -2.08
CA VAL A 165 6.32 -3.51 -2.89
C VAL A 165 5.16 -2.79 -3.56
N LEU A 166 4.39 -2.00 -2.79
CA LEU A 166 3.28 -1.21 -3.31
C LEU A 166 3.75 -0.19 -4.34
N GLN A 167 4.83 0.53 -4.02
CA GLN A 167 5.46 1.52 -4.88
C GLN A 167 5.86 0.92 -6.23
N ARG A 168 6.47 -0.28 -6.22
CA ARG A 168 6.84 -1.00 -7.45
C ARG A 168 5.63 -1.38 -8.29
N ILE A 169 4.60 -1.92 -7.66
CA ILE A 169 3.35 -2.35 -8.33
C ILE A 169 2.66 -1.14 -8.97
N ILE A 170 2.49 -0.05 -8.23
CA ILE A 170 1.83 1.16 -8.73
C ILE A 170 2.64 1.79 -9.87
N SER A 171 3.97 1.87 -9.73
CA SER A 171 4.85 2.36 -10.79
C SER A 171 4.71 1.53 -12.08
N GLN A 172 4.59 0.21 -11.95
CA GLN A 172 4.38 -0.68 -13.09
C GLN A 172 3.03 -0.42 -13.76
N VAL A 173 1.95 -0.31 -12.99
CA VAL A 173 0.59 -0.03 -13.51
C VAL A 173 0.54 1.30 -14.25
N ILE A 174 1.10 2.37 -13.66
CA ILE A 174 1.17 3.69 -14.30
C ILE A 174 1.93 3.62 -15.62
N LYS A 175 3.08 2.93 -15.64
CA LYS A 175 3.88 2.78 -16.86
C LYS A 175 3.11 2.03 -17.95
N GLN A 176 2.41 0.96 -17.59
CA GLN A 176 1.61 0.17 -18.52
C GLN A 176 0.44 0.98 -19.09
N GLU A 177 -0.27 1.72 -18.26
CA GLU A 177 -1.41 2.52 -18.71
C GLU A 177 -0.97 3.72 -19.57
N ARG A 178 0.12 4.40 -19.21
CA ARG A 178 0.72 5.44 -20.07
C ARG A 178 1.13 4.89 -21.44
N LYS A 179 1.71 3.69 -21.47
CA LYS A 179 2.06 3.02 -22.74
C LYS A 179 0.79 2.73 -23.55
N ARG A 180 -0.25 2.16 -22.93
CA ARG A 180 -1.53 1.87 -23.59
C ARG A 180 -2.14 3.14 -24.20
N LEU A 181 -2.15 4.25 -23.46
CA LEU A 181 -2.64 5.54 -23.95
C LEU A 181 -1.80 6.05 -25.13
N SER A 182 -0.47 5.96 -25.04
CA SER A 182 0.42 6.35 -26.14
C SER A 182 0.20 5.50 -27.40
N ASP A 183 0.08 4.18 -27.24
CA ASP A 183 -0.15 3.26 -28.36
C ASP A 183 -1.54 3.49 -28.98
N THR A 184 -2.57 3.77 -28.16
CA THR A 184 -3.92 4.11 -28.63
C THR A 184 -3.90 5.44 -29.40
N LEU A 185 -3.22 6.46 -28.89
CA LEU A 185 -3.07 7.74 -29.56
C LEU A 185 -2.36 7.58 -30.91
N LYS A 186 -1.26 6.83 -30.97
CA LYS A 186 -0.54 6.55 -32.23
C LYS A 186 -1.41 5.82 -33.24
N ALA A 187 -2.26 4.90 -32.81
CA ALA A 187 -3.17 4.18 -33.69
C ALA A 187 -4.37 5.02 -34.16
N THR A 188 -4.77 6.03 -33.38
CA THR A 188 -5.98 6.85 -33.65
C THR A 188 -5.66 8.15 -34.38
N ILE A 189 -4.46 8.72 -34.16
CA ILE A 189 -3.99 9.90 -34.89
C ILE A 189 -3.66 9.44 -36.31
N SER A 190 -4.36 10.01 -37.31
CA SER A 190 -4.03 9.79 -38.72
C SER A 190 -2.60 10.24 -39.00
N ALA A 191 -1.90 9.58 -39.93
CA ALA A 191 -0.54 9.96 -40.32
C ALA A 191 -0.43 11.47 -40.64
N ASP A 192 -1.45 12.02 -41.31
CA ASP A 192 -1.60 13.44 -41.64
C ASP A 192 -1.62 14.39 -40.41
N LEU A 193 -2.18 13.96 -39.28
CA LEU A 193 -2.28 14.79 -38.07
C LEU A 193 -1.03 14.66 -37.20
N ALA A 194 -0.33 13.53 -37.28
CA ALA A 194 1.00 13.36 -36.67
C ALA A 194 2.06 14.21 -37.39
N GLU A 195 2.00 14.26 -38.73
CA GLU A 195 2.87 15.10 -39.57
C GLU A 195 2.63 16.59 -39.29
N LYS A 196 1.36 17.03 -39.26
CA LYS A 196 1.01 18.42 -38.90
C LYS A 196 1.39 18.83 -37.48
N LEU A 197 1.39 17.90 -36.52
CA LEU A 197 1.87 18.18 -35.17
C LEU A 197 3.39 18.25 -35.08
N ALA A 198 4.11 17.48 -35.92
CA ALA A 198 5.56 17.56 -36.02
C ALA A 198 6.01 18.89 -36.67
N ASP A 199 5.38 19.28 -37.78
CA ASP A 199 5.62 20.56 -38.48
C ASP A 199 5.32 21.80 -37.62
N LEU A 200 4.45 21.66 -36.63
CA LEU A 200 4.09 22.72 -35.69
C LEU A 200 5.04 22.82 -34.49
N VAL A 201 5.72 21.72 -34.16
CA VAL A 201 6.73 21.68 -33.10
C VAL A 201 8.11 22.10 -33.63
N ASP A 202 8.43 21.78 -34.89
CA ASP A 202 9.67 22.19 -35.56
C ASP A 202 9.66 23.64 -36.07
N GLY A 203 8.52 24.34 -35.94
CA GLY A 203 8.44 25.80 -36.11
C GLY A 203 8.40 26.30 -37.56
N GLU A 204 8.27 25.41 -38.55
CA GLU A 204 8.16 25.78 -39.97
C GLU A 204 6.72 26.05 -40.45
N SER A 205 5.70 25.70 -39.66
CA SER A 205 4.31 25.91 -40.07
C SER A 205 3.72 27.26 -39.62
N THR A 206 3.18 27.99 -40.60
CA THR A 206 2.41 29.24 -40.48
C THR A 206 0.97 29.01 -39.99
N LEU A 207 0.69 27.91 -39.28
CA LEU A 207 -0.65 27.61 -38.76
C LEU A 207 -0.80 28.16 -37.35
N THR A 208 -1.69 29.14 -37.20
CA THR A 208 -1.90 29.81 -35.92
C THR A 208 -2.71 28.92 -34.97
N VAL A 209 -2.48 29.05 -33.66
CA VAL A 209 -3.21 28.35 -32.58
C VAL A 209 -4.75 28.41 -32.70
N LYS A 210 -5.28 29.38 -33.46
CA LYS A 210 -6.70 29.47 -33.81
C LYS A 210 -7.20 28.32 -34.70
N GLU A 211 -6.42 27.89 -35.68
CA GLU A 211 -6.79 26.82 -36.62
C GLU A 211 -6.76 25.45 -35.94
N LEU A 212 -5.81 25.24 -35.02
CA LEU A 212 -5.76 24.07 -34.13
C LEU A 212 -6.98 23.97 -33.21
N LYS A 213 -7.42 25.10 -32.63
CA LYS A 213 -8.67 25.14 -31.84
C LYS A 213 -9.89 24.80 -32.69
N GLN A 214 -9.89 25.18 -33.96
CA GLN A 214 -10.99 24.91 -34.88
C GLN A 214 -11.01 23.43 -35.28
N ALA A 215 -9.85 22.83 -35.58
CA ALA A 215 -9.72 21.39 -35.85
C ALA A 215 -10.10 20.52 -34.63
N ALA A 216 -9.68 20.90 -33.42
CA ALA A 216 -10.07 20.22 -32.18
C ALA A 216 -11.59 20.31 -31.90
N LYS A 217 -12.22 21.43 -32.25
CA LYS A 217 -13.69 21.57 -32.20
C LYS A 217 -14.39 20.68 -33.23
N SER A 218 -13.85 20.54 -34.44
CA SER A 218 -14.38 19.63 -35.46
C SER A 218 -14.33 18.16 -35.01
N PHE A 219 -13.25 17.78 -34.31
CA PHE A 219 -13.09 16.46 -33.71
C PHE A 219 -14.13 16.19 -32.60
N MET A 220 -14.35 17.18 -31.72
CA MET A 220 -15.41 17.13 -30.70
C MET A 220 -16.81 17.05 -31.31
N PHE A 221 -17.03 17.47 -32.56
CA PHE A 221 -18.35 17.40 -33.19
C PHE A 221 -18.61 16.05 -33.90
N GLN A 222 -17.55 15.34 -34.32
CA GLN A 222 -17.66 14.03 -34.96
C GLN A 222 -17.91 12.89 -33.96
N SER A 223 -17.47 13.03 -32.71
CA SER A 223 -17.71 12.03 -31.65
C SER A 223 -19.17 11.97 -31.17
N TRP A 224 -20.02 12.96 -31.51
CA TRP A 224 -21.43 13.02 -31.11
C TRP A 224 -22.42 12.62 -32.21
N ARG A 225 -21.93 12.26 -33.42
CA ARG A 225 -22.78 11.76 -34.53
C ARG A 225 -22.81 10.24 -34.66
N LYS A 226 -22.18 9.52 -33.73
CA LYS A 226 -22.30 8.06 -33.60
C LYS A 226 -22.76 7.71 -32.18
N SER A 227 -24.02 7.99 -31.88
CA SER A 227 -24.80 7.35 -30.83
C SER A 227 -26.14 6.94 -31.43
#